data_AF-W9YQ56-F1
#
_entry.id   AF-W9YQ56-F1
#
_cell.length_a   1.000
_cell.length_b   1.000
_cell.length_c   1.000
_cell.angle_alpha   90.00
_cell.angle_beta   90.00
_cell.angle_gamma   90.00
#
_symmetry.space_group_name_H-M   'P 1'
#
loop_
_entity.id
_entity.type
_entity.pdbx_description
1 polymer ?
#
loop_
_entity_poly.entity_id
_entity_poly.type
_entity_poly.pdbx_seq_one_letter_code
_entity_poly.pdbx_strand_id
1 'polypeptide(L)' 'MRQKAMQQIIPSYFIHKDKLEDFLSTKNEAGSFKVTRKLDKYYIQYLVSNGQTPQELSWASLCHTYR' A
#
# COMPACT_ATOMS: atom_id res chain seq x y z
N MET A 1 -6.45 22.57 -4.70
CA MET A 1 -6.72 21.12 -4.66
C MET A 1 -6.26 20.59 -3.32
N ARG A 2 -7.08 19.82 -2.59
CA ARG A 2 -6.76 19.36 -1.22
C ARG A 2 -6.20 17.94 -1.30
N GLN A 3 -4.88 17.80 -1.31
CA GLN A 3 -4.23 16.49 -1.29
C GLN A 3 -4.29 15.95 0.13
N LYS A 4 -4.85 14.75 0.30
CA LYS A 4 -4.89 14.07 1.61
C LYS A 4 -3.87 12.95 1.58
N ALA A 5 -3.02 12.87 2.59
CA ALA A 5 -2.13 11.74 2.76
C ALA A 5 -2.83 10.69 3.62
N MET A 6 -2.88 9.44 3.16
CA MET A 6 -3.26 8.29 3.98
C MET A 6 -2.03 7.44 4.28
N GLN A 7 -1.99 6.82 5.45
CA GLN A 7 -0.90 5.93 5.83
C GLN A 7 -1.45 4.61 6.34
N GLN A 8 -0.90 3.52 5.82
CA GLN A 8 -1.17 2.17 6.28
C GLN A 8 0.12 1.55 6.80
N ILE A 9 0.01 0.77 7.87
CA ILE A 9 1.13 0.03 8.45
C ILE A 9 0.78 -1.45 8.42
N ILE A 10 1.65 -2.25 7.79
CA ILE A 10 1.50 -3.71 7.74
C ILE A 10 2.79 -4.38 8.24
N PRO A 11 2.72 -5.50 8.96
CA PRO A 11 3.92 -6.21 9.37
C PRO A 11 4.66 -6.83 8.18
N SER A 12 5.99 -6.85 8.24
CA SER A 12 6.84 -7.21 7.10
C SER A 12 6.88 -8.70 6.80
N TYR A 13 6.56 -9.52 7.80
CA TYR A 13 6.47 -10.97 7.65
C TYR A 13 5.25 -11.44 6.83
N PHE A 14 4.26 -10.58 6.57
CA PHE A 14 3.04 -10.97 5.84
C PHE A 14 3.20 -10.98 4.32
N ILE A 15 4.07 -10.14 3.78
CA ILE A 15 4.25 -10.01 2.33
C ILE A 15 5.68 -9.55 2.04
N HIS A 16 6.30 -10.10 1.00
CA HIS A 16 7.59 -9.59 0.53
C HIS A 16 7.43 -8.19 -0.07
N LYS A 17 8.45 -7.33 0.10
CA LYS A 17 8.42 -5.94 -0.37
C LYS A 17 8.08 -5.84 -1.87
N ASP A 18 8.68 -6.68 -2.71
CA ASP A 18 8.46 -6.67 -4.16
C ASP A 18 7.00 -7.00 -4.52
N LYS A 19 6.43 -7.99 -3.84
CA LYS A 19 5.03 -8.40 -3.99
C LYS A 19 4.05 -7.33 -3.53
N LEU A 20 4.42 -6.59 -2.48
CA LEU A 20 3.66 -5.46 -1.98
C LEU A 20 3.67 -4.30 -2.98
N GLU A 21 4.85 -3.93 -3.48
CA GLU A 21 4.98 -2.84 -4.46
C GLU A 21 4.31 -3.17 -5.80
N ASP A 22 4.39 -4.42 -6.25
CA ASP A 22 3.65 -4.92 -7.41
C ASP A 22 2.14 -4.79 -7.22
N PHE A 23 1.59 -5.33 -6.12
CA PHE A 23 0.17 -5.20 -5.80
C PHE A 23 -0.28 -3.73 -5.78
N LEU A 24 0.48 -2.87 -5.09
CA LEU A 24 0.15 -1.45 -4.99
C LEU A 24 0.18 -0.76 -6.36
N SER A 25 1.12 -1.12 -7.24
CA SER A 25 1.21 -0.61 -8.62
C SER A 25 0.07 -1.09 -9.51
N THR A 26 -0.47 -2.29 -9.28
CA THR A 26 -1.65 -2.77 -10.05
C THR A 26 -2.95 -2.08 -9.65
N LYS A 27 -3.05 -1.59 -8.42
CA LYS A 27 -4.28 -1.00 -7.86
C LYS A 27 -4.27 0.53 -7.82
N ASN A 28 -3.09 1.14 -7.80
CA ASN A 28 -2.92 2.57 -7.66
C ASN A 28 -1.99 3.10 -8.76
N GLU A 29 -2.13 4.37 -9.11
CA GLU A 29 -1.27 5.03 -10.11
C GLU A 29 0.20 5.01 -9.66
N ALA A 30 1.12 4.78 -10.59
CA ALA A 30 2.55 4.82 -10.29
C ALA A 30 2.94 6.19 -9.72
N GLY A 31 3.58 6.20 -8.55
CA GLY A 31 3.95 7.44 -7.85
C GLY A 31 2.87 8.00 -6.90
N SER A 32 1.66 7.41 -6.89
CA SER A 32 0.61 7.77 -5.91
C SER A 32 0.81 7.13 -4.53
N PHE A 33 1.85 6.30 -4.36
CA PHE A 33 2.18 5.66 -3.10
C PHE A 33 3.70 5.57 -2.86
N LYS A 34 4.08 5.43 -1.60
CA LYS A 34 5.46 5.21 -1.16
C LYS A 34 5.50 4.14 -0.08
N VAL A 35 6.28 3.08 -0.33
CA VAL A 35 6.52 2.01 0.64
C VAL A 35 7.86 2.25 1.33
N THR A 36 7.84 2.30 2.66
CA THR A 36 9.06 2.38 3.49
C THR A 36 9.07 1.22 4.46
N ARG A 37 10.12 0.40 4.44
CA ARG A 37 10.31 -0.64 5.47
C ARG A 37 11.03 -0.03 6.67
N LYS A 38 10.48 -0.18 7.87
CA LYS A 38 11.19 0.10 9.13
C LYS A 38 11.00 -1.09 10.06
N LEU A 39 12.11 -1.71 10.45
CA LEU A 39 12.14 -2.95 11.24
C LEU A 39 11.25 -4.02 10.56
N ASP A 40 10.30 -4.56 11.33
CA ASP A 40 9.37 -5.60 10.91
C ASP A 40 8.03 -5.06 10.40
N LYS A 41 8.01 -3.83 9.86
CA LYS A 41 6.79 -3.19 9.36
C LYS A 41 7.05 -2.44 8.06
N TYR A 42 6.11 -2.53 7.12
CA TYR A 42 6.01 -1.63 5.99
C TYR A 42 5.05 -0.48 6.32
N TYR A 43 5.52 0.72 6.03
CA TYR A 43 4.78 1.97 6.12
C TYR A 43 4.47 2.39 4.69
N ILE A 44 3.19 2.41 4.36
CA ILE A 44 2.70 2.70 3.02
C ILE A 44 1.99 4.04 3.11
N GLN A 45 2.57 5.05 2.47
CA GLN A 45 1.94 6.37 2.35
C GLN A 45 1.28 6.48 0.98
N TYR A 46 0.02 6.87 0.95
CA TYR A 46 -0.74 7.13 -0.26
C TYR A 46 -1.00 8.62 -0.41
N LEU A 47 -0.81 9.13 -1.62
CA LEU A 47 -1.11 10.50 -2.02
C LEU A 47 -2.45 10.51 -2.73
N VAL A 48 -3.47 11.04 -2.04
CA VAL A 48 -4.83 11.11 -2.57
C VAL A 48 -5.04 12.44 -3.23
N SER A 49 -5.08 12.45 -4.56
CA SER A 49 -5.51 13.59 -5.35
C SER A 49 -6.95 13.34 -5.84
N ASN A 50 -7.78 14.39 -5.77
CA ASN A 50 -9.07 14.45 -6.47
C ASN A 50 -10.20 13.48 -6.04
N GLY A 51 -10.25 13.09 -4.76
CA GLY A 51 -11.38 12.33 -4.21
C GLY A 51 -11.37 10.82 -4.54
N GLN A 52 -10.37 10.33 -5.25
CA GLN A 52 -10.15 8.90 -5.43
C GLN A 52 -9.50 8.32 -4.18
N THR A 53 -10.25 7.58 -3.37
CA THR A 53 -9.69 6.88 -2.22
C THR A 53 -8.71 5.81 -2.71
N PRO A 54 -7.43 5.85 -2.28
CA PRO A 54 -6.46 4.82 -2.65
C PRO A 54 -6.98 3.50 -2.13
N GLN A 55 -6.80 2.44 -2.93
CA GLN A 55 -7.33 1.15 -2.58
C GLN A 55 -6.41 0.53 -1.52
N GLU A 56 -6.85 0.66 -0.26
CA GLU A 56 -6.12 0.13 0.89
C GLU A 56 -5.93 -1.39 0.76
N LEU A 57 -4.81 -1.87 1.27
CA LEU A 57 -4.55 -3.30 1.36
C LEU A 57 -5.46 -3.90 2.42
N SER A 58 -6.52 -4.58 2.00
CA SER A 58 -7.33 -5.37 2.92
C SER A 58 -6.62 -6.70 3.23
N TRP A 59 -6.70 -7.15 4.48
CA TRP A 59 -6.19 -8.46 4.89
C TRP A 59 -6.73 -9.61 4.01
N ALA A 60 -7.97 -9.50 3.56
CA ALA A 60 -8.61 -10.48 2.69
C ALA A 60 -7.91 -10.57 1.31
N SER A 61 -7.46 -9.43 0.77
CA SER A 61 -6.74 -9.39 -0.51
C SER A 61 -5.35 -10.03 -0.42
N LEU A 62 -4.68 -9.91 0.75
CA LEU A 62 -3.36 -10.52 0.97
C LEU A 62 -3.45 -12.04 1.18
N CYS A 63 -4.42 -12.51 1.97
CA CYS A 63 -4.55 -13.94 2.26
C CYS A 63 -4.99 -14.78 1.05
N HIS A 64 -5.75 -14.22 0.10
CA HIS A 64 -6.22 -14.97 -1.08
C HIS A 64 -5.16 -15.13 -2.17
N THR A 65 -4.18 -14.22 -2.24
CA THR A 65 -3.17 -14.20 -3.32
C THR A 65 -1.95 -15.08 -3.02
N TYR A 66 -1.72 -15.46 -1.75
CA TYR A 66 -0.50 -16.18 -1.33
C TYR A 66 -0.77 -17.48 -0.56
N ARG A 67 -1.94 -18.11 -0.76
CA ARG A 67 -2.22 -19.47 -0.26
C ARG A 67 -1.84 -20.53 -1.27
#